data_AF-A0A6L7JGN0-F1
#
_entry.id   AF-A0A6L7JGN0-F1
#
_cell.length_a   1.000
_cell.length_b   1.000
_cell.length_c   1.000
_cell.angle_alpha   90.00
_cell.angle_beta   90.00
_cell.angle_gamma   90.00
#
_symmetry.space_group_name_H-M   'P 1'
#
loop_
_entity.id
_entity.type
_entity.pdbx_description
1 polymer ?
#
loop_
_entity_poly.entity_id
_entity_poly.type
_entity_poly.pdbx_seq_one_letter_code
_entity_poly.pdbx_strand_id
1 'polypeptide(L)'
;PELVLAVTADREAFLEAIVDGEVVFSSLVAAGEFHTWTGSESVRIKSDDGGALQIRVDGVPVSDGLTEGRELDRTWSPAGQ
;
A
#
# COMPACT_ATOMS: atom_id res chain seq x y z
N PRO A 1 -8.36 -15.04 -8.75
CA PRO A 1 -7.27 -15.16 -7.76
C PRO A 1 -7.35 -13.93 -6.86
N GLU A 2 -7.01 -14.07 -5.58
CA GLU A 2 -6.96 -12.93 -4.66
C GLU A 2 -5.52 -12.43 -4.58
N LEU A 3 -5.36 -11.11 -4.44
CA LEU A 3 -4.08 -10.44 -4.21
C LEU A 3 -4.01 -9.99 -2.76
N VAL A 4 -2.89 -10.29 -2.09
CA VAL A 4 -2.64 -9.87 -0.71
C VAL A 4 -1.64 -8.72 -0.69
N LEU A 5 -2.05 -7.58 -0.15
CA LEU A 5 -1.17 -6.45 0.11
C LEU A 5 -0.83 -6.40 1.59
N ALA A 6 0.45 -6.23 1.91
CA ALA A 6 0.92 -5.94 3.25
C ALA A 6 1.72 -4.64 3.24
N VAL A 7 1.41 -3.73 4.16
CA VAL A 7 2.08 -2.44 4.32
C VAL A 7 2.57 -2.31 5.74
N THR A 8 3.84 -1.95 5.90
CA THR A 8 4.44 -1.54 7.18
C THR A 8 4.92 -0.10 7.04
N ALA A 9 4.60 0.76 7.98
CA ALA A 9 5.12 2.12 8.00
C ALA A 9 6.48 2.15 8.73
N ASP A 10 7.53 2.66 8.08
CA ASP A 10 8.83 2.88 8.72
C ASP A 10 8.83 4.17 9.57
N ARG A 11 7.97 5.13 9.21
CA ARG A 11 7.72 6.39 9.94
C ARG A 11 6.28 6.84 9.77
N GLU A 12 5.89 7.88 10.49
CA GLU A 12 4.54 8.47 10.33
C GLU A 12 4.33 8.99 8.91
N ALA A 13 3.21 8.60 8.29
CA ALA A 13 2.80 9.05 6.97
C ALA A 13 1.28 8.90 6.80
N PHE A 14 0.70 9.60 5.83
CA PHE A 14 -0.68 9.36 5.44
C PHE A 14 -0.77 8.09 4.60
N LEU A 15 -1.82 7.29 4.82
CA LEU A 15 -2.09 6.09 4.05
C LEU A 15 -3.59 6.01 3.72
N GLU A 16 -3.89 5.91 2.43
CA GLU A 16 -5.20 5.54 1.92
C GLU A 16 -5.08 4.21 1.18
N ALA A 17 -5.88 3.23 1.59
CA ALA A 17 -6.00 1.94 0.93
C ALA A 17 -7.39 1.80 0.31
N ILE A 18 -7.42 1.48 -0.97
CA ILE A 18 -8.62 1.24 -1.77
C ILE A 18 -8.58 -0.21 -2.24
N VAL A 19 -9.59 -1.00 -1.88
CA VAL A 19 -9.71 -2.41 -2.26
C VAL A 19 -10.94 -2.55 -3.13
N ASP A 20 -10.78 -3.09 -4.33
CA ASP A 20 -11.89 -3.35 -5.27
C ASP A 20 -12.80 -2.12 -5.49
N GLY A 21 -12.17 -0.93 -5.50
CA GLY A 21 -12.85 0.36 -5.71
C GLY A 21 -13.40 1.03 -4.44
N GLU A 22 -13.33 0.37 -3.27
CA GLU A 22 -13.81 0.90 -2.00
C GLU A 22 -12.64 1.37 -1.11
N VAL A 23 -12.76 2.57 -0.51
CA VAL A 23 -11.79 3.04 0.48
C VAL A 23 -12.01 2.26 1.77
N VAL A 24 -11.08 1.36 2.08
CA VAL A 24 -11.14 0.51 3.29
C VAL A 24 -10.31 1.09 4.44
N PHE A 25 -9.37 1.98 4.14
CA PHE A 25 -8.56 2.69 5.13
C PHE A 25 -8.17 4.07 4.60
N SER A 26 -8.21 5.08 5.47
CA SER A 26 -7.74 6.44 5.16
C SER A 26 -7.42 7.16 6.47
N SER A 27 -6.14 7.12 6.87
CA SER A 27 -5.66 7.77 8.10
C SER A 27 -4.14 7.93 8.10
N LEU A 28 -3.61 8.59 9.14
CA LEU A 28 -2.19 8.53 9.44
C LEU A 28 -1.85 7.15 10.03
N VAL A 29 -0.73 6.60 9.62
CA VAL A 29 -0.13 5.40 10.22
C VAL A 29 1.10 5.79 11.02
N ALA A 30 1.31 5.16 12.18
CA ALA A 30 2.48 5.37 13.00
C ALA A 30 3.66 4.51 12.56
N ALA A 31 4.89 4.88 12.96
CA ALA A 31 6.07 4.05 12.76
C ALA A 31 5.89 2.64 13.37
N GLY A 32 6.15 1.61 12.58
CA GLY A 32 5.96 0.21 12.93
C GLY A 32 4.53 -0.30 12.78
N GLU A 33 3.56 0.54 12.42
CA GLU A 33 2.18 0.12 12.18
C GLU A 33 2.09 -0.77 10.94
N PHE A 34 1.34 -1.87 11.07
CA PHE A 34 1.21 -2.91 10.05
C PHE A 34 -0.25 -3.07 9.64
N HIS A 35 -0.50 -3.06 8.34
CA HIS A 35 -1.81 -3.30 7.75
C HIS A 35 -1.71 -4.35 6.65
N THR A 36 -2.79 -5.10 6.48
CA THR A 36 -2.93 -6.04 5.36
C THR A 36 -4.33 -6.00 4.78
N TRP A 37 -4.40 -6.11 3.46
CA TRP A 37 -5.65 -6.12 2.71
C TRP A 37 -5.63 -7.22 1.66
N THR A 38 -6.81 -7.71 1.30
CA THR A 38 -6.99 -8.70 0.24
C THR A 38 -7.98 -8.15 -0.78
N GLY A 39 -7.61 -8.14 -2.05
CA GLY A 39 -8.45 -7.67 -3.15
C GLY A 39 -8.66 -8.75 -4.20
N SER A 40 -9.86 -8.80 -4.77
CA SER A 40 -10.26 -9.76 -5.81
C SER A 40 -10.09 -9.21 -7.22
N GLU A 41 -10.11 -7.88 -7.37
CA GLU A 41 -9.90 -7.15 -8.61
C GLU A 41 -8.65 -6.27 -8.54
N SER A 42 -8.54 -5.45 -7.49
CA SER A 42 -7.39 -4.56 -7.31
C SER A 42 -7.20 -4.10 -5.86
N VAL A 43 -5.96 -3.77 -5.52
CA VAL A 43 -5.63 -3.00 -4.32
C VAL A 43 -4.82 -1.79 -4.74
N ARG A 44 -5.24 -0.60 -4.33
CA ARG A 44 -4.56 0.67 -4.58
C ARG A 44 -4.14 1.31 -3.27
N ILE A 45 -2.91 1.81 -3.23
CA ILE A 45 -2.36 2.57 -2.11
C ILE A 45 -2.04 3.97 -2.56
N LYS A 46 -2.44 4.94 -1.74
CA LYS A 46 -1.96 6.30 -1.81
C LYS A 46 -1.28 6.69 -0.50
N SER A 47 -0.20 7.45 -0.62
CA SER A 47 0.52 8.04 0.51
C SER A 47 1.20 9.32 0.07
N ASP A 48 1.32 10.29 0.96
CA ASP A 48 2.06 11.53 0.74
C ASP A 48 3.59 11.33 0.77
N ASP A 49 4.06 10.24 1.39
CA ASP A 49 5.45 9.84 1.45
C ASP A 49 5.61 8.34 1.18
N GLY A 50 5.85 7.98 -0.09
CA GLY A 50 6.09 6.60 -0.50
C GLY A 50 7.33 5.98 0.14
N GLY A 51 8.34 6.79 0.48
CA GLY A 51 9.55 6.30 1.18
C GLY A 51 9.33 6.00 2.66
N ALA A 52 8.17 6.36 3.22
CA ALA A 52 7.79 6.00 4.59
C ALA A 52 7.17 4.60 4.69
N LEU A 53 6.87 3.93 3.57
CA LEU A 53 6.15 2.67 3.54
C LEU A 53 7.03 1.53 3.01
N GLN A 54 6.94 0.37 3.65
CA GLN A 54 7.37 -0.91 3.08
C GLN A 54 6.14 -1.66 2.58
N ILE A 55 6.12 -2.00 1.29
CA ILE A 55 4.98 -2.67 0.67
C ILE A 55 5.40 -4.06 0.19
N ARG A 56 4.56 -5.05 0.45
CA ARG A 56 4.66 -6.39 -0.13
C ARG A 56 3.36 -6.75 -0.83
N VAL A 57 3.48 -7.31 -2.03
CA VAL A 57 2.37 -7.82 -2.83
C VAL A 57 2.58 -9.33 -2.97
N ASP A 58 1.63 -10.13 -2.49
CA ASP A 58 1.72 -11.60 -2.45
C ASP A 58 3.05 -12.10 -1.84
N GLY A 59 3.51 -11.40 -0.81
CA GLY A 59 4.77 -11.68 -0.09
C GLY A 59 6.04 -11.15 -0.78
N VAL A 60 5.96 -10.64 -2.00
CA VAL A 60 7.09 -10.06 -2.73
C VAL A 60 7.25 -8.58 -2.37
N PRO A 61 8.43 -8.13 -1.91
CA PRO A 61 8.67 -6.72 -1.62
C PRO A 61 8.63 -5.88 -2.88
N VAL A 62 7.97 -4.73 -2.80
CA VAL A 62 7.97 -3.70 -3.84
C VAL A 62 8.97 -2.63 -3.44
N SER A 63 9.91 -2.29 -4.32
CA SER A 63 10.87 -1.19 -4.14
C SER A 63 10.55 0.04 -5.00
N ASP A 64 9.76 -0.15 -6.06
CA ASP A 64 9.69 0.80 -7.16
C ASP A 64 8.73 1.96 -6.85
N GLY A 65 9.27 3.17 -6.82
CA GLY A 65 8.49 4.39 -6.56
C GLY A 65 8.26 4.68 -5.07
N LEU A 66 8.86 3.90 -4.17
CA LEU A 66 8.89 4.19 -2.73
C LEU A 66 10.05 5.15 -2.41
N THR A 67 9.90 6.40 -2.85
CA THR A 67 10.93 7.44 -2.66
C THR A 67 10.52 8.40 -1.56
N GLU A 68 11.44 8.70 -0.65
CA GLU A 68 11.23 9.68 0.41
C GLU A 68 10.73 11.03 -0.13
N GLY A 69 9.66 11.55 0.49
CA GLY A 69 9.06 12.84 0.15
C GLY A 69 8.33 12.88 -1.20
N ARG A 70 8.10 11.72 -1.82
CA ARG A 70 7.30 11.61 -3.05
C ARG A 70 5.97 10.94 -2.74
N GLU A 71 4.91 11.53 -3.28
CA GLU A 71 3.60 10.90 -3.26
C GLU A 71 3.65 9.53 -3.95
N LEU A 72 3.06 8.56 -3.30
CA LEU A 72 2.81 7.23 -3.83
C LEU A 72 1.35 7.17 -4.28
N ASP A 73 1.12 6.71 -5.50
CA ASP A 73 -0.19 6.32 -5.98
C ASP A 73 -0.02 5.09 -6.89
N ARG A 74 -0.32 3.91 -6.36
CA ARG A 74 -0.06 2.63 -7.02
C ARG A 74 -1.22 1.68 -6.88
N THR A 75 -1.52 0.98 -7.96
CA THR A 75 -2.54 -0.07 -8.02
C THR A 75 -1.89 -1.39 -8.42
N TRP A 76 -2.32 -2.49 -7.80
CA TRP A 76 -1.96 -3.85 -8.18
C TRP A 76 -3.24 -4.65 -8.45
N SER A 77 -3.15 -5.62 -9.35
CA SER A 77 -4.25 -6.54 -9.65
C SER A 77 -3.76 -8.00 -9.62
N PRO A 78 -4.63 -8.98 -9.35
CA PRO A 78 -4.26 -10.40 -9.42
C PRO A 78 -3.80 -10.86 -10.82
N ALA A 79 -4.10 -10.09 -11.87
CA ALA A 79 -3.68 -10.38 -13.25
C ALA A 79 -2.29 -9.83 -13.61
N GLY A 80 -1.65 -9.07 -12.71
CA GLY A 80 -0.38 -8.39 -12.92
C GLY A 80 -0.40 -6.93 -12.45
N GLN A 81 0.78 -6.29 -12.54
CA GLN A 81 0.98 -4.86 -12.24
C GLN A 81 0.97 -4.03 -13.52
#